data_AF-A0A2T1DR62-F1
#
_entry.id   AF-A0A2T1DR62-F1
#
_cell.length_a   1.000
_cell.length_b   1.000
_cell.length_c   1.000
_cell.angle_alpha   90.00
_cell.angle_beta   90.00
_cell.angle_gamma   90.00
#
_symmetry.space_group_name_H-M   'P 1'
#
loop_
_entity.id
_entity.type
_entity.pdbx_description
1 polymer ?
#
loop_
_entity_poly.entity_id
_entity_poly.type
_entity_poly.pdbx_seq_one_letter_code
_entity_poly.pdbx_strand_id
1 'polypeptide(L)'
;MEIWQQLSRQRVKHIVSSYQLAGDEVNQFESYLEDLLNRYPCPLIELALIETLIDNWLSVPLTRGIEFLTQAHNKLKLWDTQPIVSTITPEQFQQISGLDPTPIFGSAEVPPACPIVRPS
;
A
#
# COMPACT_ATOMS: atom_id res chain seq x y z
N MET A 1 10.43 12.81 -17.42
CA MET A 1 9.37 12.46 -16.46
C MET A 1 9.37 10.95 -16.19
N GLU A 2 10.55 10.32 -16.06
CA GLU A 2 10.67 8.86 -15.88
C GLU A 2 11.07 8.48 -14.46
N ILE A 3 11.83 9.37 -13.78
CA ILE A 3 12.35 9.13 -12.42
C ILE A 3 11.21 8.92 -11.42
N TRP A 4 10.15 9.74 -11.48
CA TRP A 4 9.00 9.59 -10.57
C TRP A 4 8.24 8.28 -10.79
N GLN A 5 8.08 7.84 -12.04
CA GLN A 5 7.43 6.56 -12.33
C GLN A 5 8.29 5.38 -11.87
N GLN A 6 9.61 5.46 -12.08
CA GLN A 6 10.55 4.46 -11.58
C GLN A 6 10.54 4.40 -10.05
N LEU A 7 10.54 5.55 -9.38
CA LEU A 7 10.48 5.62 -7.92
C LEU A 7 9.19 4.96 -7.39
N SER A 8 8.03 5.29 -7.96
CA SER A 8 6.76 4.70 -7.54
C SER A 8 6.71 3.19 -7.77
N ARG A 9 7.29 2.69 -8.86
CA ARG A 9 7.43 1.25 -9.11
C ARG A 9 8.36 0.59 -8.08
N GLN A 10 9.45 1.24 -7.70
CA GLN A 10 10.36 0.73 -6.67
C GLN A 10 9.70 0.68 -5.29
N ARG A 11 8.83 1.63 -4.96
CA ARG A 11 8.05 1.61 -3.71
C ARG A 11 7.15 0.39 -3.61
N VAL A 12 6.41 0.07 -4.69
CA VAL A 12 5.59 -1.14 -4.75
C VAL A 12 6.44 -2.40 -4.60
N LYS A 13 7.56 -2.48 -5.33
CA LYS A 13 8.51 -3.61 -5.21
C LYS A 13 9.09 -3.73 -3.81
N HIS A 14 9.37 -2.61 -3.14
CA HIS A 14 9.85 -2.59 -1.78
C HIS A 14 8.85 -3.28 -0.84
N ILE A 15 7.57 -2.91 -0.88
CA ILE A 15 6.51 -3.53 -0.07
C ILE A 15 6.47 -5.05 -0.30
N VAL A 16 6.45 -5.48 -1.56
CA VAL A 16 6.44 -6.91 -1.93
C VAL A 16 7.66 -7.64 -1.36
N SER A 17 8.84 -7.04 -1.45
CA SER A 17 10.09 -7.63 -0.97
C SER A 17 10.19 -7.69 0.55
N SER A 18 9.75 -6.64 1.26
CA SER A 18 9.82 -6.52 2.73
C SER A 18 9.03 -7.62 3.43
N TYR A 19 7.93 -8.07 2.81
CA TYR A 19 7.04 -9.09 3.36
C TYR A 19 7.12 -10.44 2.62
N GLN A 20 8.03 -10.58 1.65
CA GLN A 20 8.18 -11.78 0.82
C GLN A 20 6.85 -12.24 0.18
N LEU A 21 6.07 -11.29 -0.33
CA LEU A 21 4.71 -11.52 -0.80
C LEU A 21 4.63 -12.34 -2.09
N ALA A 22 5.71 -12.42 -2.86
CA ALA A 22 5.75 -13.17 -4.11
C ALA A 22 5.51 -14.68 -3.93
N GLY A 23 5.80 -15.24 -2.75
CA GLY A 23 5.69 -16.68 -2.50
C GLY A 23 6.62 -17.52 -3.39
N ASP A 24 6.18 -18.72 -3.74
CA ASP A 24 6.96 -19.66 -4.56
C ASP A 24 6.85 -19.38 -6.07
N GLU A 25 5.75 -18.73 -6.51
CA GLU A 25 5.43 -18.49 -7.92
C GLU A 25 5.87 -17.09 -8.39
N VAL A 26 7.13 -16.72 -8.10
CA VAL A 26 7.66 -15.37 -8.29
C VAL A 26 7.43 -14.82 -9.70
N ASN A 27 7.67 -15.61 -10.76
CA ASN A 27 7.52 -15.15 -12.14
C ASN A 27 6.06 -14.80 -12.49
N GLN A 28 5.11 -15.63 -12.04
CA GLN A 28 3.69 -15.38 -12.28
C GLN A 28 3.21 -14.17 -11.47
N PHE A 29 3.69 -14.06 -10.23
CA PHE A 29 3.41 -12.93 -9.36
C PHE A 29 3.91 -11.61 -9.95
N GLU A 30 5.16 -11.57 -10.41
CA GLU A 30 5.76 -10.38 -11.01
C GLU A 30 5.03 -9.96 -12.29
N SER A 31 4.66 -10.93 -13.15
CA SER A 31 3.87 -10.64 -14.35
C SER A 31 2.53 -10.02 -14.00
N TYR A 32 1.83 -10.58 -13.01
CA TYR A 32 0.52 -10.06 -12.59
C TYR A 32 0.65 -8.68 -11.91
N LEU A 33 1.68 -8.48 -11.08
CA LEU A 33 1.96 -7.19 -10.48
C LEU A 33 2.27 -6.13 -11.54
N GLU A 34 3.01 -6.49 -12.59
CA GLU A 34 3.32 -5.59 -13.70
C GLU A 34 2.04 -5.21 -14.47
N ASP A 35 1.11 -6.15 -14.68
CA ASP A 35 -0.20 -5.83 -15.25
C ASP A 35 -0.99 -4.83 -14.39
N LEU A 36 -0.96 -4.99 -13.05
CA LEU A 36 -1.58 -4.04 -12.14
C LEU A 36 -0.90 -2.67 -12.19
N LEU A 37 0.44 -2.61 -12.19
CA LEU A 37 1.24 -1.38 -12.32
C LEU A 37 0.98 -0.62 -13.62
N ASN A 38 0.60 -1.33 -14.69
CA ASN A 38 0.22 -0.73 -15.97
C ASN A 38 -1.24 -0.28 -16.01
N ARG A 39 -2.10 -0.84 -15.16
CA ARG A 39 -3.54 -0.54 -15.13
C ARG A 39 -3.92 0.53 -14.10
N TYR A 40 -3.27 0.53 -12.94
CA TYR A 40 -3.62 1.34 -11.78
C TYR A 40 -2.48 2.28 -11.38
N PRO A 41 -2.79 3.47 -10.82
CA PRO A 41 -1.81 4.33 -10.19
C PRO A 41 -1.05 3.60 -9.07
N CYS A 42 0.28 3.72 -9.04
CA CYS A 42 1.11 3.07 -8.01
C CYS A 42 0.66 3.37 -6.57
N PRO A 43 0.28 4.61 -6.17
CA PRO A 43 -0.17 4.87 -4.81
C PRO A 43 -1.39 4.02 -4.39
N LEU A 44 -2.32 3.74 -5.32
CA LEU A 44 -3.46 2.88 -5.04
C LEU A 44 -3.04 1.43 -4.87
N ILE A 45 -2.07 0.96 -5.66
CA ILE A 45 -1.51 -0.39 -5.53
C ILE A 45 -0.78 -0.52 -4.19
N GLU A 46 0.04 0.46 -3.80
CA GLU A 46 0.70 0.50 -2.49
C GLU A 46 -0.32 0.37 -1.35
N LEU A 47 -1.40 1.16 -1.39
CA LEU A 47 -2.46 1.08 -0.39
C LEU A 47 -3.14 -0.29 -0.38
N ALA A 48 -3.50 -0.83 -1.55
CA ALA A 48 -4.15 -2.13 -1.67
C ALA A 48 -3.28 -3.28 -1.11
N LEU A 49 -1.97 -3.24 -1.35
CA LEU A 49 -1.05 -4.24 -0.82
C LEU A 49 -0.99 -4.17 0.71
N ILE A 50 -0.87 -2.98 1.30
CA ILE A 50 -0.81 -2.81 2.76
C ILE A 50 -2.13 -3.19 3.43
N GLU A 51 -3.26 -2.74 2.89
CA GLU A 51 -4.58 -3.12 3.38
C GLU A 51 -4.79 -4.64 3.35
N THR A 52 -4.38 -5.29 2.25
CA THR A 52 -4.47 -6.76 2.12
C THR A 52 -3.53 -7.46 3.11
N LEU A 53 -2.33 -6.90 3.34
CA LEU A 53 -1.38 -7.43 4.32
C LEU A 53 -1.96 -7.39 5.73
N ILE A 54 -2.63 -6.31 6.11
CA ILE A 54 -3.27 -6.16 7.42
C ILE A 54 -4.42 -7.14 7.59
N ASP A 55 -5.27 -7.26 6.56
CA ASP A 55 -6.40 -8.20 6.58
C ASP A 55 -5.94 -9.66 6.78
N ASN A 56 -4.77 -10.01 6.24
CA ASN A 56 -4.21 -11.36 6.34
C ASN A 56 -3.18 -11.52 7.48
N TRP A 57 -2.89 -10.47 8.26
CA TRP A 57 -1.78 -10.48 9.22
C TRP A 57 -1.95 -11.55 10.32
N LEU A 58 -3.20 -11.83 10.68
CA LEU A 58 -3.56 -12.83 11.69
C LEU A 58 -3.69 -14.26 11.13
N SER A 59 -3.66 -14.42 9.81
CA SER A 59 -3.74 -15.72 9.14
C SER A 59 -2.36 -16.39 9.15
N VAL A 60 -2.28 -17.61 9.66
CA VAL A 60 -1.04 -18.39 9.72
C VAL A 60 -1.22 -19.70 8.95
N PRO A 61 -0.44 -19.96 7.88
CA PRO A 61 0.60 -19.09 7.33
C PRO A 61 0.04 -17.83 6.64
N LEU A 62 0.86 -16.77 6.59
CA LEU A 62 0.51 -15.53 5.89
C LEU A 62 0.23 -15.83 4.41
N THR A 63 -0.90 -15.33 3.88
CA THR A 63 -1.25 -15.45 2.47
C THR A 63 -0.20 -14.77 1.58
N ARG A 64 0.33 -15.49 0.60
CA ARG A 64 1.37 -15.04 -0.34
C ARG A 64 1.02 -15.47 -1.76
N GLY A 65 1.81 -15.02 -2.73
CA GLY A 65 1.67 -15.40 -4.13
C GLY A 65 0.45 -14.78 -4.80
N ILE A 66 -0.07 -15.48 -5.82
CA ILE A 66 -1.16 -14.98 -6.67
C ILE A 66 -2.45 -14.74 -5.88
N GLU A 67 -2.69 -15.53 -4.83
CA GLU A 67 -3.86 -15.34 -3.97
C GLU A 67 -3.84 -13.97 -3.30
N PHE A 68 -2.69 -13.58 -2.74
CA PHE A 68 -2.50 -12.27 -2.14
C PHE A 68 -2.76 -11.14 -3.14
N LEU A 69 -2.17 -11.21 -4.35
CA LEU A 69 -2.41 -10.20 -5.40
C LEU A 69 -3.87 -10.16 -5.85
N THR A 70 -4.56 -11.30 -5.88
CA THR A 70 -5.97 -11.36 -6.23
C THR A 70 -6.82 -10.59 -5.22
N GLN A 71 -6.52 -10.72 -3.93
CA GLN A 71 -7.20 -9.96 -2.89
C GLN A 71 -6.92 -8.45 -3.00
N ALA A 72 -5.65 -8.06 -3.24
CA ALA A 72 -5.30 -6.67 -3.47
C ALA A 72 -6.00 -6.10 -4.71
N HIS A 73 -6.06 -6.86 -5.80
CA HIS A 73 -6.77 -6.47 -7.02
C HIS A 73 -8.28 -6.34 -6.78
N ASN A 74 -8.89 -7.20 -5.96
CA ASN A 74 -10.30 -7.06 -5.60
C ASN A 74 -10.57 -5.75 -4.85
N LYS A 75 -9.66 -5.31 -3.96
CA LYS A 75 -9.76 -3.98 -3.33
C LYS A 75 -9.69 -2.86 -4.37
N LEU A 76 -8.74 -2.93 -5.32
CA LEU A 76 -8.63 -1.95 -6.42
C LEU A 76 -9.93 -1.86 -7.24
N LYS A 77 -10.54 -3.01 -7.61
CA LYS A 77 -11.81 -3.04 -8.32
C LYS A 77 -12.97 -2.46 -7.51
N LEU A 78 -13.00 -2.70 -6.20
CA LEU A 78 -14.01 -2.11 -5.33
C LEU A 78 -13.94 -0.58 -5.37
N TRP A 79 -12.72 -0.05 -5.28
CA TRP A 79 -12.44 1.39 -5.30
C TRP A 79 -12.71 2.07 -6.65
N ASP A 80 -12.79 1.32 -7.76
CA ASP A 80 -13.26 1.86 -9.04
C ASP A 80 -14.75 2.27 -8.99
N THR A 81 -15.53 1.68 -8.07
CA THR A 81 -17.00 1.87 -8.00
C THR A 81 -17.48 2.52 -6.70
N GLN A 82 -16.63 2.58 -5.67
CA GLN A 82 -16.97 3.05 -4.33
C GLN A 82 -15.91 4.02 -3.80
N PRO A 83 -16.29 4.97 -2.93
CA PRO A 83 -15.31 5.83 -2.27
C PRO A 83 -14.32 4.99 -1.47
N ILE A 84 -13.04 5.35 -1.57
CA ILE A 84 -11.97 4.69 -0.83
C ILE A 84 -12.12 5.03 0.65
N VAL A 85 -12.52 4.04 1.45
CA VAL A 85 -12.45 4.11 2.90
C VAL A 85 -11.19 3.34 3.31
N SER A 86 -10.09 4.06 3.49
CA SER A 86 -8.85 3.51 4.04
C SER A 86 -9.11 3.10 5.49
N THR A 87 -8.71 1.89 5.86
CA THR A 87 -8.76 1.41 7.25
C THR A 87 -7.52 1.83 8.04
N ILE A 88 -6.49 2.32 7.35
CA ILE A 88 -5.23 2.77 7.94
C ILE A 88 -5.04 4.30 7.90
N THR A 89 -4.33 4.81 8.91
CA THR A 89 -3.83 6.19 8.94
C THR A 89 -2.49 6.33 8.19
N PRO A 90 -2.10 7.55 7.80
CA PRO A 90 -0.78 7.80 7.18
C PRO A 90 0.39 7.28 8.03
N GLU A 91 0.32 7.43 9.36
CA GLU A 91 1.35 6.96 10.28
C GLU A 91 1.43 5.44 10.30
N GLN A 92 0.29 4.76 10.28
CA GLN A 92 0.25 3.29 10.21
C GLN A 92 0.83 2.80 8.88
N PHE A 93 0.48 3.44 7.77
CA PHE A 93 1.08 3.12 6.48
C PHE A 93 2.61 3.25 6.53
N GLN A 94 3.13 4.34 7.10
CA GLN A 94 4.58 4.56 7.22
C GLN A 94 5.24 3.53 8.14
N GLN A 95 4.60 3.18 9.27
CA GLN A 95 5.12 2.17 10.20
C GLN A 95 5.20 0.78 9.59
N ILE A 96 4.25 0.42 8.73
CA ILE A 96 4.20 -0.89 8.08
C ILE A 96 5.16 -0.90 6.87
N SER A 97 4.99 0.03 5.93
CA SER A 97 5.73 0.00 4.68
C SER A 97 7.15 0.56 4.78
N GLY A 98 7.45 1.39 5.79
CA GLY A 98 8.68 2.19 5.85
C GLY A 98 8.73 3.33 4.82
N LEU A 99 7.64 3.57 4.08
CA LEU A 99 7.57 4.53 2.98
C LEU A 99 6.81 5.80 3.37
N ASP A 100 7.13 6.89 2.68
CA ASP A 100 6.43 8.17 2.85
C ASP A 100 4.95 8.04 2.42
N PRO A 101 3.97 8.42 3.27
CA PRO A 101 2.53 8.25 2.99
C PRO A 101 1.94 9.36 2.10
N THR A 102 2.65 10.46 1.86
CA THR A 102 2.17 11.64 1.12
C THR A 102 1.58 11.31 -0.27
N PRO A 103 2.15 10.38 -1.08
CA PRO A 103 1.58 10.04 -2.37
C PRO A 103 0.18 9.41 -2.32
N ILE A 104 -0.21 8.86 -1.18
CA ILE A 104 -1.49 8.16 -0.98
C ILE A 104 -2.49 9.07 -0.27
N PHE A 105 -2.06 9.71 0.83
CA PHE A 105 -2.94 10.49 1.71
C PHE A 105 -2.87 12.00 1.47
N GLY A 106 -1.96 12.46 0.61
CA GLY A 106 -1.64 13.87 0.43
C GLY A 106 -0.78 14.42 1.57
N SER A 107 -0.34 15.67 1.43
CA SER A 107 0.27 16.39 2.54
C SER A 107 -0.82 16.67 3.56
N ALA A 108 -0.92 15.86 4.60
CA ALA A 108 -1.66 16.24 5.78
C ALA A 108 -1.02 17.53 6.30
N GLU A 109 -1.69 18.67 6.17
CA GLU A 109 -1.38 19.82 7.01
C GLU A 109 -1.55 19.30 8.45
N VAL A 110 -0.42 19.08 9.12
CA VAL A 110 -0.41 18.76 10.55
C VAL A 110 -1.24 19.86 11.22
N PRO A 111 -2.37 19.54 11.88
CA PRO A 111 -3.10 20.56 12.61
C PRO A 111 -2.10 21.16 13.61
N PRO A 112 -1.99 22.50 13.70
CA PRO A 112 -1.03 23.11 14.62
C PRO A 112 -1.31 22.55 16.02
N ALA A 113 -0.28 21.96 16.63
CA ALA A 113 -0.36 21.44 17.98
C ALA A 113 -1.00 22.51 18.87
N CYS A 114 -2.18 22.22 19.44
CA CYS A 114 -2.83 23.13 20.37
C CYS A 114 -1.81 23.52 21.44
N PRO A 115 -1.49 24.82 21.62
CA PRO A 115 -0.57 25.22 22.67
C PRO A 115 -1.21 24.82 24.01
N ILE A 116 -0.51 23.95 24.74
CA ILE A 116 -0.85 23.59 26.12
C ILE A 116 -0.84 24.89 26.92
N VAL A 117 -2.03 25.43 27.22
CA VAL A 117 -2.19 26.55 28.15
C VAL A 117 -1.76 26.04 29.52
N ARG A 118 -0.57 26.45 29.97
CA ARG A 118 -0.14 26.25 31.36
C ARG A 118 -0.87 27.29 32.23
N PRO A 119 -1.60 26.87 33.28
CA PRO A 119 -2.17 27.81 34.23
C PRO A 119 -1.05 28.43 35.08
N SER A 120 -1.10 29.74 35.28
CA SER A 120 -0.36 30.48 36.31
C SER A 120 -1.38 31.25 37.14
#